data_AF-A0A7H9CFC9-F1
#
_entry.id   AF-A0A7H9CFC9-F1
#
_cell.length_a   1.000
_cell.length_b   1.000
_cell.length_c   1.000
_cell.angle_alpha   90.00
_cell.angle_beta   90.00
_cell.angle_gamma   90.00
#
_symmetry.space_group_name_H-M   'P 1'
#
loop_
_entity.id
_entity.type
_entity.pdbx_description
1 polymer ?
#
loop_
_entity_poly.entity_id
_entity_poly.type
_entity_poly.pdbx_seq_one_letter_code
_entity_poly.pdbx_strand_id
1 'polypeptide(L)'
;MKKAFSLILAIIFILAIASIGALSFSISSAGAQTTTKQYMHEQAELLSQGAIEYAILRIQQTDFAAADKCINKITTNLKPTNPTGAEAKITFISTLKITYIGDENLLTTAGCTSIIKDTTANNQKIKAVIIRGRTCSTTNGADCDEEVAHSFSTTQIP
;
A
#
# COMPACT_ATOMS: atom_id res chain seq x y z
N MET A 1 -46.92 -49.64 -9.54
CA MET A 1 -45.61 -49.41 -8.90
C MET A 1 -44.69 -48.41 -9.64
N LYS A 2 -44.86 -48.14 -10.95
CA LYS A 2 -43.98 -47.20 -11.71
C LYS A 2 -44.09 -45.71 -11.32
N LYS A 3 -45.24 -45.25 -10.81
CA LYS A 3 -45.47 -43.83 -10.46
C LYS A 3 -44.74 -43.38 -9.18
N ALA A 4 -44.59 -44.25 -8.18
CA ALA A 4 -43.87 -43.93 -6.95
C ALA A 4 -42.36 -43.85 -7.14
N PHE A 5 -41.79 -44.72 -7.99
CA PHE A 5 -40.36 -44.71 -8.32
C PHE A 5 -39.95 -43.45 -9.11
N SER A 6 -40.82 -42.99 -10.03
CA SER A 6 -40.59 -41.75 -10.77
C SER A 6 -40.60 -40.51 -9.87
N LEU A 7 -41.41 -40.50 -8.81
CA LEU A 7 -41.49 -39.38 -7.88
C LEU A 7 -40.26 -39.28 -6.98
N ILE A 8 -39.77 -40.42 -6.48
CA ILE A 8 -38.53 -40.47 -5.68
C ILE A 8 -37.31 -40.02 -6.51
N LEU A 9 -37.22 -40.45 -7.78
CA LEU A 9 -36.10 -40.11 -8.65
C LEU A 9 -36.07 -38.60 -8.99
N ALA A 10 -37.24 -37.99 -9.19
CA ALA A 10 -37.35 -36.56 -9.44
C ALA A 10 -36.86 -35.72 -8.25
N ILE A 11 -37.19 -36.12 -7.02
CA ILE A 11 -36.72 -35.43 -5.81
C ILE A 11 -35.19 -35.53 -5.68
N ILE A 12 -34.62 -36.71 -5.91
CA ILE A 12 -33.17 -36.91 -5.88
C ILE A 12 -32.48 -36.02 -6.93
N PHE A 13 -33.06 -35.92 -8.14
CA PHE A 13 -32.53 -35.06 -9.20
C PHE A 13 -32.55 -33.58 -8.81
N ILE A 14 -33.64 -33.11 -8.19
CA ILE A 14 -33.76 -31.73 -7.72
C ILE A 14 -32.71 -31.44 -6.63
N LEU A 15 -32.48 -32.37 -5.69
CA LEU A 15 -31.45 -32.22 -4.67
C LEU A 15 -30.02 -32.23 -5.24
N ALA A 16 -29.78 -33.03 -6.28
CA ALA A 16 -28.50 -33.03 -7.00
C ALA A 16 -28.25 -31.68 -7.69
N ILE A 17 -29.25 -31.11 -8.36
CA ILE A 17 -29.13 -29.80 -9.00
C ILE A 17 -28.97 -28.69 -7.94
N ALA A 18 -29.72 -28.76 -6.84
CA ALA A 18 -29.65 -27.78 -5.75
C ALA A 18 -28.27 -27.78 -5.07
N SER A 19 -27.66 -28.95 -4.84
CA SER A 19 -26.32 -29.05 -4.26
C SER A 19 -25.24 -28.53 -5.19
N ILE A 20 -25.29 -28.84 -6.49
CA ILE A 20 -24.37 -28.28 -7.49
C ILE A 20 -24.54 -26.75 -7.59
N GLY A 21 -25.79 -26.26 -7.58
CA GLY A 21 -26.09 -24.82 -7.59
C GLY A 21 -25.56 -24.09 -6.35
N ALA A 22 -25.73 -24.67 -5.16
CA ALA A 22 -25.20 -24.12 -3.92
C ALA A 22 -23.67 -24.05 -3.92
N LEU A 23 -23.00 -25.12 -4.34
CA LEU A 23 -21.54 -25.15 -4.46
C LEU A 23 -21.03 -24.12 -5.49
N SER A 24 -21.71 -24.01 -6.63
CA SER A 24 -21.37 -23.03 -7.68
C SER A 24 -21.51 -21.58 -7.16
N PHE A 25 -22.55 -21.31 -6.37
CA PHE A 25 -22.76 -20.01 -5.75
C PHE A 25 -21.72 -19.70 -4.66
N SER A 26 -21.36 -20.69 -3.86
CA SER A 26 -20.29 -20.56 -2.85
C SER A 26 -18.93 -20.26 -3.50
N ILE A 27 -18.57 -20.96 -4.58
CA ILE A 27 -17.32 -20.71 -5.30
C ILE A 27 -17.32 -19.33 -5.94
N SER A 28 -18.45 -18.92 -6.54
CA SER A 28 -18.57 -17.59 -7.16
C SER A 28 -18.46 -16.46 -6.14
N SER A 29 -19.11 -16.60 -4.98
CA SER A 29 -19.03 -15.59 -3.91
C SER A 29 -17.64 -15.54 -3.25
N ALA A 30 -17.00 -16.68 -3.03
CA ALA A 30 -15.61 -16.75 -2.57
C ALA A 30 -14.63 -16.13 -3.59
N GLY A 31 -14.86 -16.38 -4.89
CA GLY A 31 -14.09 -15.79 -5.97
C GLY A 31 -14.18 -14.26 -5.97
N ALA A 32 -15.40 -13.71 -5.90
CA ALA A 32 -15.62 -12.27 -5.87
C ALA A 32 -14.98 -11.56 -4.66
N GLN A 33 -14.99 -12.20 -3.49
CA GLN A 33 -14.31 -11.66 -2.32
C GLN A 33 -12.79 -11.69 -2.49
N THR A 34 -12.25 -12.77 -3.04
CA THR A 34 -10.80 -12.92 -3.28
C THR A 34 -10.31 -11.89 -4.29
N THR A 35 -11.03 -11.67 -5.39
CA THR A 35 -10.68 -10.66 -6.40
C THR A 35 -10.73 -9.24 -5.83
N THR A 36 -11.66 -8.95 -4.93
CA THR A 36 -11.76 -7.63 -4.29
C THR A 36 -10.57 -7.36 -3.38
N LYS A 37 -10.15 -8.34 -2.58
CA LYS A 37 -8.95 -8.23 -1.73
C LYS A 37 -7.70 -8.04 -2.58
N GLN A 38 -7.53 -8.85 -3.62
CA GLN A 38 -6.40 -8.73 -4.55
C GLN A 38 -6.34 -7.35 -5.20
N TYR A 39 -7.47 -6.80 -5.62
CA TYR A 39 -7.53 -5.44 -6.16
C TYR A 39 -7.07 -4.38 -5.14
N MET A 40 -7.52 -4.48 -3.88
CA MET A 40 -7.11 -3.53 -2.83
C MET A 40 -5.62 -3.64 -2.54
N HIS A 41 -5.07 -4.85 -2.54
CA HIS A 41 -3.64 -5.11 -2.44
C HIS A 41 -2.85 -4.42 -3.55
N GLU A 42 -3.22 -4.65 -4.81
CA GLU A 42 -2.54 -4.09 -5.98
C GLU A 42 -2.61 -2.56 -6.00
N GLN A 43 -3.74 -1.98 -5.59
CA GLN A 43 -3.88 -0.53 -5.50
C GLN A 43 -3.02 0.07 -4.38
N ALA A 44 -2.91 -0.61 -3.23
CA ALA A 44 -2.02 -0.20 -2.15
C ALA A 44 -0.55 -0.31 -2.56
N GLU A 45 -0.18 -1.35 -3.31
CA GLU A 45 1.14 -1.57 -3.86
C GLU A 45 1.53 -0.43 -4.82
N LEU A 46 0.68 -0.15 -5.81
CA LEU A 46 0.90 0.93 -6.79
C LEU A 46 1.04 2.29 -6.11
N LEU A 47 0.20 2.57 -5.11
CA LEU A 47 0.32 3.80 -4.32
C LEU A 47 1.64 3.87 -3.57
N SER A 48 2.10 2.77 -2.98
CA SER A 48 3.38 2.72 -2.28
C SER A 48 4.54 3.07 -3.22
N GLN A 49 4.55 2.46 -4.41
CA GLN A 49 5.57 2.69 -5.43
C GLN A 49 5.56 4.15 -5.91
N GLY A 50 4.39 4.69 -6.28
CA GLY A 50 4.27 6.09 -6.70
C GLY A 50 4.63 7.09 -5.60
N ALA A 51 4.32 6.79 -4.34
CA ALA A 51 4.75 7.61 -3.21
C ALA A 51 6.28 7.60 -3.04
N ILE A 52 6.93 6.45 -3.22
CA ILE A 52 8.39 6.33 -3.16
C ILE A 52 9.05 7.13 -4.29
N GLU A 53 8.54 7.04 -5.52
CA GLU A 53 9.04 7.83 -6.65
C GLU A 53 8.90 9.34 -6.39
N TYR A 54 7.75 9.76 -5.89
CA TYR A 54 7.53 11.14 -5.47
C TYR A 54 8.51 11.56 -4.37
N ALA A 55 8.78 10.70 -3.40
CA ALA A 55 9.75 10.96 -2.35
C ALA A 55 11.16 11.15 -2.91
N ILE A 56 11.59 10.28 -3.84
CA ILE A 56 12.90 10.37 -4.50
C ILE A 56 13.02 11.69 -5.26
N LEU A 57 12.01 12.05 -6.06
CA LEU A 57 11.99 13.33 -6.80
C LEU A 57 12.10 14.51 -5.84
N ARG A 58 11.35 14.48 -4.74
CA ARG A 58 11.36 15.57 -3.76
C ARG A 58 12.69 15.66 -3.01
N ILE A 59 13.34 14.54 -2.72
CA ILE A 59 14.70 14.46 -2.16
C ILE A 59 15.71 15.06 -3.14
N GLN A 60 15.62 14.73 -4.43
CA GLN A 60 16.53 15.25 -5.46
C GLN A 60 16.39 16.76 -5.67
N GLN A 61 15.19 17.32 -5.47
CA GLN A 61 14.94 18.76 -5.55
C GLN A 61 15.34 19.52 -4.28
N THR A 62 15.64 18.83 -3.18
CA THR A 62 15.96 19.48 -1.91
C THR A 62 17.42 19.91 -1.89
N ASP A 63 17.63 21.20 -1.60
CA ASP A 63 18.94 21.71 -1.25
C ASP A 63 19.22 21.44 0.22
N PHE A 64 20.17 20.54 0.49
CA PHE A 64 20.58 20.15 1.84
C PHE A 64 21.58 21.12 2.48
N ALA A 65 22.04 22.15 1.74
CA ALA A 65 22.84 23.23 2.32
C ALA A 65 21.96 24.26 3.04
N ALA A 66 20.65 24.28 2.77
CA ALA A 66 19.70 25.19 3.41
C ALA A 66 19.06 24.58 4.67
N ALA A 67 18.88 25.41 5.70
CA ALA A 67 18.25 24.98 6.95
C ALA A 67 16.77 24.58 6.77
N ASP A 68 16.35 23.56 7.52
CA ASP A 68 14.96 23.06 7.60
C ASP A 68 14.31 22.62 6.27
N LYS A 69 15.11 22.21 5.28
CA LYS A 69 14.60 21.69 4.00
C LYS A 69 14.51 20.16 3.94
N CYS A 70 14.97 19.46 4.96
CA CYS A 70 14.99 18.01 4.97
C CYS A 70 13.60 17.38 5.10
N ILE A 71 13.38 16.30 4.34
CA ILE A 71 12.10 15.61 4.30
C ILE A 71 12.23 14.33 5.10
N ASN A 72 11.62 14.31 6.28
CA ASN A 72 11.70 13.19 7.21
C ASN A 72 10.56 12.18 7.01
N LYS A 73 9.38 12.70 6.67
CA LYS A 73 8.14 11.94 6.52
C LYS A 73 7.31 12.50 5.38
N ILE A 74 6.78 11.63 4.54
CA ILE A 74 5.77 11.96 3.54
C ILE A 74 4.54 11.15 3.86
N THR A 75 3.39 11.79 3.93
CA THR A 75 2.11 11.09 4.12
C THR A 75 1.14 11.53 3.03
N THR A 76 0.74 10.57 2.21
CA THR A 76 -0.20 10.78 1.12
C THR A 76 -1.50 10.05 1.46
N ASN A 77 -2.61 10.78 1.42
CA ASN A 77 -3.93 10.22 1.64
C ASN A 77 -4.72 10.29 0.33
N LEU A 78 -5.06 9.15 -0.23
CA LEU A 78 -5.95 9.06 -1.38
C LEU A 78 -7.33 8.61 -0.90
N LYS A 79 -8.29 9.51 -1.08
CA LYS A 79 -9.71 9.23 -0.90
C LYS A 79 -10.35 9.16 -2.29
N PRO A 80 -10.61 7.96 -2.84
CA PRO A 80 -11.45 7.87 -4.03
C PRO A 80 -12.76 8.62 -3.76
N THR A 81 -13.22 9.42 -4.71
CA THR A 81 -14.53 10.08 -4.61
C THR A 81 -15.52 9.22 -5.38
N ASN A 82 -16.66 8.88 -4.79
CA ASN A 82 -17.72 8.25 -5.58
C ASN A 82 -18.24 9.26 -6.61
N PRO A 83 -18.65 8.82 -7.81
CA PRO A 83 -19.20 9.71 -8.85
C PRO A 83 -20.46 10.48 -8.39
N THR A 84 -21.07 10.08 -7.26
CA THR A 84 -22.21 10.73 -6.63
C THR A 84 -21.84 11.79 -5.58
N GLY A 85 -20.54 12.10 -5.39
CA GLY A 85 -20.06 13.13 -4.46
C GLY A 85 -20.03 12.70 -2.98
N ALA A 86 -20.41 11.46 -2.66
CA ALA A 86 -20.22 10.89 -1.33
C ALA A 86 -18.75 10.48 -1.14
N GLU A 87 -18.15 10.81 0.01
CA GLU A 87 -16.79 10.34 0.35
C GLU A 87 -16.76 8.81 0.28
N ALA A 88 -15.79 8.23 -0.45
CA ALA A 88 -15.65 6.79 -0.43
C ALA A 88 -15.28 6.35 0.98
N LYS A 89 -15.90 5.23 1.39
CA LYS A 89 -15.65 4.64 2.70
C LYS A 89 -14.21 4.12 2.83
N ILE A 90 -13.48 3.93 1.72
CA ILE A 90 -12.13 3.38 1.70
C ILE A 90 -11.14 4.53 1.48
N THR A 91 -10.15 4.65 2.38
CA THR A 91 -9.04 5.58 2.26
C THR A 91 -7.73 4.82 2.17
N PHE A 92 -6.89 5.16 1.20
CA PHE A 92 -5.52 4.65 1.12
C PHE A 92 -4.57 5.68 1.72
N ILE A 93 -3.79 5.26 2.70
CA ILE A 93 -2.83 6.09 3.42
C ILE A 93 -1.45 5.50 3.20
N SER A 94 -0.58 6.21 2.50
CA SER A 94 0.83 5.87 2.37
C SER A 94 1.67 6.78 3.25
N THR A 95 2.42 6.19 4.18
CA THR A 95 3.36 6.89 5.05
C THR A 95 4.78 6.41 4.77
N LEU A 96 5.62 7.32 4.32
CA LEU A 96 7.03 7.09 4.08
C LEU A 96 7.85 7.74 5.20
N LYS A 97 8.84 7.00 5.72
CA LYS A 97 9.88 7.49 6.60
C LYS A 97 11.21 7.43 5.87
N ILE A 98 11.92 8.54 5.82
CA ILE A 98 13.17 8.68 5.08
C ILE A 98 14.33 8.74 6.07
N THR A 99 15.38 7.96 5.82
CA THR A 99 16.62 7.94 6.59
C THR A 99 17.77 8.27 5.67
N TYR A 100 18.56 9.28 6.02
CA TYR A 100 19.66 9.77 5.20
C TYR A 100 20.99 9.19 5.69
N ILE A 101 21.87 8.86 4.75
CA ILE A 101 23.22 8.38 5.03
C ILE A 101 24.22 9.39 4.47
N GLY A 102 25.03 9.99 5.34
CA GLY A 102 25.98 11.02 4.93
C GLY A 102 26.59 11.80 6.09
N ASP A 103 27.04 13.01 5.78
CA ASP A 103 27.64 13.92 6.76
C ASP A 103 26.62 14.40 7.80
N GLU A 104 26.98 14.24 9.08
CA GLU A 104 26.10 14.56 10.21
C GLU A 104 25.83 16.06 10.33
N ASN A 105 26.82 16.91 10.09
CA ASN A 105 26.69 18.36 10.25
C ASN A 105 25.78 18.96 9.17
N LEU A 106 25.91 18.51 7.93
CA LEU A 106 25.04 18.90 6.82
C LEU A 106 23.59 18.47 7.08
N LEU A 107 23.38 17.20 7.46
CA LEU A 107 22.04 16.64 7.65
C LEU A 107 21.32 17.21 8.87
N THR A 108 22.04 17.48 9.97
CA THR A 108 21.48 18.14 11.15
C THR A 108 21.13 19.60 10.87
N THR A 109 21.98 20.32 10.13
CA THR A 109 21.69 21.70 9.69
C THR A 109 20.46 21.75 8.78
N ALA A 110 20.28 20.77 7.89
CA ALA A 110 19.10 20.65 7.04
C ALA A 110 17.81 20.26 7.78
N GLY A 111 17.87 19.91 9.09
CA GLY A 111 16.71 19.49 9.89
C GLY A 111 16.32 18.02 9.72
N CYS A 112 17.24 17.15 9.29
CA CYS A 112 16.99 15.71 9.20
C CYS A 112 17.01 15.05 10.59
N THR A 113 16.06 14.16 10.86
CA THR A 113 15.90 13.48 12.17
C THR A 113 16.41 12.05 12.18
N SER A 114 16.38 11.36 11.04
CA SER A 114 16.82 9.97 10.90
C SER A 114 18.10 9.94 10.05
N ILE A 115 19.25 9.90 10.72
CA ILE A 115 20.58 10.01 10.10
C ILE A 115 21.42 8.78 10.44
N ILE A 116 22.12 8.24 9.45
CA ILE A 116 23.21 7.30 9.63
C ILE A 116 24.50 8.01 9.21
N LYS A 117 25.38 8.26 10.20
CA LYS A 117 26.65 8.97 9.99
C LYS A 117 27.61 8.13 9.15
N ASP A 118 28.14 8.71 8.08
CA ASP A 118 29.33 8.16 7.42
C ASP A 118 30.58 8.68 8.14
N THR A 119 31.31 7.79 8.81
CA THR A 119 32.54 8.13 9.56
C THR A 119 33.77 8.31 8.65
N THR A 120 33.61 8.08 7.34
CA THR A 120 34.68 8.02 6.35
C THR A 120 34.73 9.25 5.43
N ALA A 121 33.77 10.19 5.56
CA ALA A 121 33.58 11.23 4.57
C ALA A 121 34.40 12.50 4.86
N ASN A 122 35.34 12.78 3.96
CA ASN A 122 35.81 14.14 3.68
C ASN A 122 34.59 15.00 3.33
N ASN A 123 34.29 16.00 4.17
CA ASN A 123 33.41 17.15 3.93
C ASN A 123 32.52 17.09 2.66
N GLN A 124 31.22 16.85 2.89
CA GLN A 124 30.07 17.38 2.13
C GLN A 124 29.36 16.56 1.03
N LYS A 125 29.01 15.27 1.22
CA LYS A 125 27.92 14.67 0.40
C LYS A 125 27.02 13.71 1.16
N ILE A 126 25.72 13.74 0.84
CA ILE A 126 24.80 12.63 1.13
C ILE A 126 25.16 11.50 0.16
N LYS A 127 25.31 10.28 0.68
CA LYS A 127 25.79 9.12 -0.08
C LYS A 127 24.65 8.19 -0.48
N ALA A 128 23.66 8.06 0.39
CA ALA A 128 22.51 7.21 0.15
C ALA A 128 21.31 7.65 0.98
N VAL A 129 20.14 7.20 0.57
CA VAL A 129 18.89 7.37 1.30
C VAL A 129 18.19 6.03 1.40
N ILE A 130 17.63 5.74 2.57
CA ILE A 130 16.74 4.60 2.82
C ILE A 130 15.33 5.16 3.01
N ILE A 131 14.40 4.71 2.17
CA ILE A 131 12.99 5.07 2.22
C ILE A 131 12.23 3.84 2.70
N ARG A 132 11.54 3.96 3.83
CA ARG A 132 10.66 2.91 4.36
C ARG A 132 9.23 3.38 4.23
N GLY A 133 8.44 2.68 3.43
CA GLY A 133 7.03 2.97 3.23
C GLY A 133 6.14 1.97 3.94
N ARG A 134 5.04 2.47 4.48
CA ARG A 134 3.88 1.70 4.94
C ARG A 134 2.66 2.26 4.25
N THR A 135 2.03 1.46 3.40
CA THR A 135 0.75 1.80 2.77
C THR A 135 -0.35 0.97 3.39
N CYS A 136 -1.44 1.62 3.72
CA CYS A 136 -2.55 1.08 4.47
C CYS A 136 -3.85 1.41 3.75
N SER A 137 -4.71 0.41 3.57
CA SER A 137 -6.12 0.64 3.21
C SER A 137 -6.96 0.61 4.48
N THR A 138 -7.83 1.59 4.68
CA THR A 138 -8.70 1.65 5.86
C THR A 138 -10.10 2.11 5.49
N THR A 139 -11.09 1.46 6.10
CA THR A 139 -12.50 1.85 6.01
C THR A 139 -12.98 2.79 7.11
N ASN A 140 -12.21 2.94 8.20
CA ASN A 140 -12.60 3.70 9.40
C ASN A 140 -11.46 4.57 9.99
N GLY A 141 -10.30 4.66 9.32
CA GLY A 141 -9.21 5.58 9.67
C GLY A 141 -8.29 5.14 10.80
N ALA A 142 -8.70 4.19 11.65
CA ALA A 142 -7.92 3.75 12.83
C ALA A 142 -7.12 2.46 12.61
N ASP A 143 -7.71 1.47 11.92
CA ASP A 143 -7.10 0.17 11.66
C ASP A 143 -6.84 -0.05 10.17
N CYS A 144 -5.73 -0.72 9.85
CA CYS A 144 -5.38 -1.11 8.49
C CYS A 144 -6.04 -2.44 8.14
N ASP A 145 -6.97 -2.38 7.18
CA ASP A 145 -7.62 -3.56 6.61
C ASP A 145 -6.63 -4.34 5.74
N GLU A 146 -5.67 -3.63 5.12
CA GLU A 146 -4.58 -4.20 4.34
C GLU A 146 -3.32 -3.33 4.47
N GLU A 147 -2.16 -3.96 4.63
CA GLU A 147 -0.87 -3.30 4.83
C GLU A 147 0.18 -3.81 3.85
N VAL A 148 0.89 -2.87 3.24
CA VAL A 148 2.02 -3.11 2.37
C VAL A 148 3.21 -2.32 2.90
N ALA A 149 4.29 -3.01 3.26
CA ALA A 149 5.51 -2.39 3.76
C ALA A 149 6.66 -2.61 2.77
N HIS A 150 7.35 -1.52 2.41
CA HIS A 150 8.47 -1.55 1.47
C HIS A 150 9.66 -0.80 2.03
N SER A 151 10.86 -1.26 1.68
CA SER A 151 12.10 -0.52 1.93
C SER A 151 12.88 -0.40 0.63
N PHE A 152 13.15 0.84 0.23
CA PHE A 152 13.97 1.15 -0.92
C PHE A 152 15.24 1.88 -0.49
N SER A 153 16.34 1.63 -1.18
CA SER A 153 17.60 2.32 -0.96
C SER A 153 18.11 2.84 -2.29
N THR A 154 18.53 4.11 -2.33
CA THR A 154 19.22 4.69 -3.50
C THR A 154 20.50 5.38 -3.08
N THR A 155 21.54 5.22 -3.90
CA THR A 155 22.83 5.91 -3.80
C THR A 155 22.95 7.08 -4.77
N GLN A 156 21.97 7.26 -5.65
CA GLN A 156 22.01 8.27 -6.70
C GLN A 156 21.32 9.55 -6.22
N ILE A 157 22.14 10.48 -5.75
CA ILE A 157 21.76 11.86 -5.42
C ILE A 157 22.56 12.75 -6.38
N PRO A 158 21.95 13.75 -7.04
CA PRO A 158 22.66 14.66 -7.93
C PRO A 158 23.84 15.38 -7.25
#